data_AF-A0A382JFR4-F1
#
_entry.id   AF-A0A382JFR4-F1
#
_cell.length_a   1.000
_cell.length_b   1.000
_cell.length_c   1.000
_cell.angle_alpha   90.00
_cell.angle_beta   90.00
_cell.angle_gamma   90.00
#
_symmetry.space_group_name_H-M   'P 1'
#
loop_
_entity.id
_entity.type
_entity.pdbx_description
1 polymer ?
#
loop_
_entity_poly.entity_id
_entity_poly.type
_entity_poly.pdbx_seq_one_letter_code
_entity_poly.pdbx_strand_id
1 'polypeptide(L)'
;MINLEQKNLNIPHTKETKFLSFDGSVEITSQHQRPDRFRNLEEIPNEVIRIGRGGGYSYAAPSFGKNILTQEMTSFNRILEFDKKSQ
;
A
#
# COMPACT_ATOMS: atom_id res chain seq x y z
N MET A 1 -9.25 10.48 15.21
CA MET A 1 -9.24 11.77 14.48
C MET A 1 -8.63 11.52 13.12
N ILE A 2 -9.31 11.87 12.03
CA ILE A 2 -8.78 11.74 10.66
C ILE A 2 -7.88 12.95 10.44
N ASN A 3 -6.57 12.73 10.26
CA ASN A 3 -5.62 13.81 10.03
C ASN A 3 -5.79 14.33 8.60
N LEU A 4 -6.43 15.50 8.44
CA LEU A 4 -6.65 16.15 7.14
C LEU A 4 -5.35 16.61 6.46
N GLU A 5 -4.21 16.60 7.18
CA GLU A 5 -2.93 17.11 6.70
C GLU A 5 -2.23 16.23 5.65
N GLN A 6 -2.61 14.96 5.51
CA GLN A 6 -1.97 14.06 4.53
C GLN A 6 -2.31 14.37 3.08
N LYS A 7 -3.33 15.20 2.85
CA LYS A 7 -3.75 15.58 1.49
C LYS A 7 -2.66 16.39 0.75
N ASN A 8 -1.75 17.02 1.49
CA ASN A 8 -0.75 17.96 0.97
C ASN A 8 0.71 17.47 1.09
N LEU A 9 0.95 16.24 1.53
CA LEU A 9 2.30 15.69 1.54
C LEU A 9 2.68 15.32 0.10
N ASN A 10 3.77 15.92 -0.39
CA ASN A 10 4.33 15.62 -1.71
C ASN A 10 5.08 14.28 -1.65
N ILE A 11 4.33 13.18 -1.64
CA ILE A 11 4.88 11.83 -1.56
C ILE A 11 5.33 11.40 -2.97
N PRO A 12 6.62 11.09 -3.17
CA PRO A 12 7.15 10.77 -4.49
C PRO A 12 6.55 9.49 -5.05
N HIS A 13 6.47 9.41 -6.38
CA HIS A 13 6.03 8.21 -7.12
C HIS A 13 4.62 7.72 -6.75
N THR A 14 3.73 8.63 -6.39
CA THR A 14 2.33 8.34 -6.10
C THR A 14 1.43 8.67 -7.28
N LYS A 15 0.28 7.99 -7.34
CA LYS A 15 -0.86 8.30 -8.20
C LYS A 15 -2.14 8.19 -7.39
N GLU A 16 -3.23 8.81 -7.84
CA GLU A 16 -4.55 8.44 -7.34
C GLU A 16 -5.01 7.12 -7.97
N THR A 17 -5.63 6.24 -7.20
CA THR A 17 -6.20 4.99 -7.69
C THR A 17 -7.51 4.73 -6.98
N LYS A 18 -8.52 4.32 -7.75
CA LYS A 18 -9.77 3.76 -7.22
C LYS A 18 -9.52 2.31 -6.80
N PHE A 19 -9.71 2.03 -5.52
CA PHE A 19 -9.64 0.68 -4.95
C PHE A 19 -11.04 0.14 -4.70
N LEU A 20 -11.18 -1.16 -4.92
CA LEU A 20 -12.37 -1.93 -4.58
C LEU A 20 -12.00 -3.07 -3.63
N SER A 21 -12.91 -3.41 -2.72
CA SER A 21 -12.94 -4.73 -2.11
C SER A 21 -13.22 -5.77 -3.19
N PHE A 22 -12.90 -7.03 -2.91
CA PHE A 22 -12.97 -8.10 -3.90
C PHE A 22 -14.38 -8.32 -4.45
N ASP A 23 -15.40 -8.13 -3.61
CA ASP A 23 -16.82 -8.17 -3.98
C ASP A 23 -17.37 -6.84 -4.52
N GLY A 24 -16.54 -5.79 -4.57
CA GLY A 24 -16.94 -4.46 -4.99
C GLY A 24 -17.85 -3.71 -4.02
N SER A 25 -18.12 -4.26 -2.82
CA SER A 25 -19.01 -3.63 -1.83
C SER A 25 -18.43 -2.35 -1.21
N VAL A 26 -17.10 -2.20 -1.21
CA VAL A 26 -16.40 -1.02 -0.72
C VAL A 26 -15.54 -0.42 -1.82
N GLU A 27 -15.73 0.86 -2.10
CA GLU A 27 -14.98 1.63 -3.09
C GLU A 27 -14.37 2.89 -2.46
N ILE A 28 -13.07 3.12 -2.67
CA ILE A 28 -12.36 4.31 -2.19
C ILE A 28 -11.28 4.72 -3.20
N THR A 29 -11.23 6.01 -3.56
CA THR A 29 -10.07 6.59 -4.24
C THR A 29 -9.07 7.10 -3.21
N SER A 30 -7.81 6.71 -3.32
CA SER A 30 -6.73 7.17 -2.43
C SER A 30 -5.39 7.26 -3.15
N GLN A 31 -4.39 7.84 -2.48
CA GLN A 31 -3.01 7.83 -2.95
C GLN A 31 -2.49 6.39 -2.97
N HIS A 32 -1.77 6.08 -4.05
CA HIS A 32 -1.27 4.75 -4.36
C HIS A 32 0.18 4.83 -4.82
N GLN A 33 1.03 4.01 -4.23
CA GLN A 33 2.39 3.74 -4.67
C GLN A 33 2.55 2.24 -4.95
N ARG A 34 3.27 1.87 -6.01
CA ARG A 34 3.73 0.50 -6.25
C ARG A 34 5.25 0.44 -6.19
N PRO A 35 5.83 0.44 -4.98
CA PRO A 35 7.28 0.44 -4.81
C PRO A 35 7.89 -0.86 -5.36
N ASP A 36 9.03 -0.75 -6.02
CA ASP A 36 9.81 -1.86 -6.60
C ASP A 36 11.21 -2.00 -5.99
N ARG A 37 11.60 -1.05 -5.12
CA ARG A 37 12.87 -1.03 -4.38
C ARG A 37 12.62 -0.61 -2.94
N PHE A 38 13.43 -1.13 -2.00
CA PHE A 38 13.34 -0.80 -0.58
C PHE A 38 13.44 0.70 -0.29
N ARG A 39 14.30 1.42 -1.03
CA ARG A 39 14.45 2.87 -0.88
C ARG A 39 13.12 3.63 -1.05
N ASN A 40 12.25 3.19 -1.95
CA ASN A 40 10.95 3.83 -2.18
C ASN A 40 10.00 3.70 -0.97
N LEU A 41 10.24 2.73 -0.08
CA LEU A 41 9.53 2.57 1.19
C LEU A 41 10.14 3.46 2.28
N GLU A 42 11.46 3.56 2.31
CA GLU A 42 12.25 4.29 3.32
C GLU A 42 12.19 5.81 3.13
N GLU A 43 12.06 6.28 1.89
CA GLU A 43 11.94 7.72 1.57
C GLU A 43 10.60 8.33 2.02
N ILE A 44 9.65 7.52 2.47
CA ILE A 44 8.34 8.01 2.92
C ILE A 44 8.44 8.51 4.36
N PRO A 45 8.04 9.77 4.66
CA PRO A 45 8.05 10.31 6.02
C PRO A 45 7.26 9.44 7.01
N ASN A 46 7.72 9.39 8.26
CA ASN A 46 7.13 8.55 9.31
C ASN A 46 5.71 9.00 9.70
N GLU A 47 5.37 10.26 9.43
CA GLU A 47 4.09 10.88 9.73
C GLU A 47 3.00 10.49 8.71
N VAL A 48 3.40 9.92 7.56
CA VAL A 48 2.48 9.37 6.58
C VAL A 48 1.88 8.08 7.13
N ILE A 49 0.56 8.02 7.22
CA ILE A 49 -0.15 6.79 7.54
C ILE A 49 -0.18 5.95 6.26
N ARG A 50 0.34 4.73 6.38
CA ARG A 50 0.56 3.82 5.27
C ARG A 50 -0.20 2.53 5.53
N ILE A 51 -0.63 1.89 4.45
CA ILE A 51 -1.19 0.54 4.52
C ILE A 51 -0.61 -0.32 3.38
N GLY A 52 -0.19 -1.53 3.73
CA GLY A 52 0.28 -2.51 2.75
C GLY A 52 -0.90 -3.14 2.01
N ARG A 53 -0.79 -3.26 0.69
CA ARG A 53 -1.75 -3.96 -0.16
C ARG A 53 -1.06 -5.09 -0.91
N GLY A 54 -1.61 -6.30 -0.78
CA GLY A 54 -1.25 -7.46 -1.61
C GLY A 54 -2.03 -7.48 -2.92
N GLY A 55 -2.46 -8.67 -3.36
CA GLY A 55 -3.21 -8.86 -4.61
C GLY A 55 -4.65 -8.31 -4.63
N GLY A 56 -5.15 -7.77 -3.51
CA GLY A 56 -6.48 -7.14 -3.48
C GLY A 56 -7.68 -8.10 -3.36
N TYR A 57 -7.48 -9.30 -2.81
CA TYR A 57 -8.51 -10.34 -2.71
C TYR A 57 -9.36 -10.33 -1.43
N SER A 58 -9.27 -9.28 -0.61
CA SER A 58 -10.11 -9.16 0.59
C SER A 58 -11.50 -8.65 0.23
N TYR A 59 -12.53 -9.27 0.81
CA TYR A 59 -13.95 -8.85 0.71
C TYR A 59 -14.26 -7.62 1.58
N ALA A 60 -13.35 -7.22 2.46
CA ALA A 60 -13.43 -5.96 3.20
C ALA A 60 -12.40 -4.96 2.64
N ALA A 61 -12.31 -3.78 3.25
CA ALA A 61 -11.28 -2.76 2.93
C ALA A 61 -10.11 -2.72 3.95
N PRO A 62 -9.41 -3.83 4.27
CA PRO A 62 -8.31 -3.80 5.23
C PRO A 62 -6.98 -3.35 4.62
N SER A 63 -6.94 -3.01 3.33
CA SER A 63 -5.71 -2.74 2.60
C SER A 63 -5.73 -1.43 1.80
N PHE A 64 -6.73 -0.59 2.02
CA PHE A 64 -6.87 0.74 1.41
C PHE A 64 -7.83 1.58 2.26
N GLY A 65 -7.72 2.91 2.17
CA GLY A 65 -8.52 3.80 3.01
C GLY A 65 -8.47 5.25 2.53
N LYS A 66 -9.43 6.06 3.00
CA LYS A 66 -9.45 7.50 2.72
C LYS A 66 -8.28 8.17 3.43
N ASN A 67 -7.62 9.12 2.76
CA ASN A 67 -6.50 9.89 3.31
C ASN A 67 -5.40 8.99 3.91
N ILE A 68 -5.05 7.92 3.21
CA ILE A 68 -3.97 6.98 3.56
C ILE A 68 -3.18 6.67 2.29
N LEU A 69 -1.87 6.49 2.44
CA LEU A 69 -1.04 5.98 1.35
C LEU A 69 -1.20 4.46 1.26
N THR A 70 -1.79 3.97 0.18
CA THR A 70 -1.83 2.54 -0.12
C THR A 70 -0.57 2.14 -0.88
N GLN A 71 0.20 1.19 -0.35
CA GLN A 71 1.43 0.73 -0.97
C GLN A 71 1.25 -0.71 -1.47
N GLU A 72 1.26 -0.92 -2.79
CA GLU A 72 1.13 -2.23 -3.41
C GLU A 72 2.45 -3.00 -3.34
N MET A 73 2.47 -4.09 -2.56
CA MET A 73 3.66 -4.88 -2.24
C MET A 73 3.98 -5.96 -3.28
N THR A 74 3.20 -6.07 -4.35
CA THR A 74 3.28 -7.17 -5.33
C THR A 74 4.60 -7.22 -6.10
N SER A 75 5.36 -6.13 -6.15
CA SER A 75 6.70 -6.08 -6.74
C SER A 75 7.79 -6.68 -5.84
N PHE A 76 7.56 -6.81 -4.53
CA PHE A 76 8.48 -7.46 -3.58
C PHE A 76 8.23 -8.97 -3.52
N ASN A 77 8.39 -9.63 -4.67
CA ASN A 77 8.05 -11.04 -4.86
C ASN A 77 9.28 -11.95 -5.04
N ARG A 78 10.47 -11.49 -4.65
CA ARG A 78 11.71 -12.25 -4.77
C ARG A 78 11.76 -13.37 -3.74
N ILE A 79 11.90 -14.61 -4.19
CA ILE A 79 12.26 -15.75 -3.33
C ILE A 79 13.74 -15.60 -2.97
N LEU A 80 14.03 -15.50 -1.67
CA LEU A 80 15.39 -15.25 -1.19
C LEU A 80 16.23 -16.52 -1.11
N GLU A 81 15.65 -17.60 -0.58
CA GLU A 81 16.34 -18.87 -0.45
C GLU A 81 15.34 -20.03 -0.35
N PHE A 82 15.83 -21.23 -0.64
CA PHE A 82 15.19 -22.49 -0.26
C PHE A 82 16.20 -23.25 0.60
N ASP A 83 15.93 -23.39 1.90
CA ASP A 83 16.77 -24.22 2.77
C ASP A 83 16.06 -25.54 3.08
N LYS A 84 16.64 -26.64 2.57
CA LYS A 84 16.12 -28.00 2.79
C LYS A 84 16.53 -28.58 4.15
N LYS A 85 17.51 -27.98 4.83
CA LYS A 85 18.13 -28.54 6.04
C LYS A 85 17.47 -28.06 7.34
N SER A 86 16.48 -27.18 7.27
CA SER A 86 15.81 -26.55 8.42
C SER A 86 14.52 -27.28 8.88
N GLN A 87 14.33 -28.56 8.51
CA GLN A 87 13.24 -29.41 9.01
C GLN A 87 13.71 -30.37 10.11
#